data_AF-A0A2G6FYD5-F1
#
_entry.id   AF-A0A2G6FYD5-F1
#
_cell.length_a   1.000
_cell.length_b   1.000
_cell.length_c   1.000
_cell.angle_alpha   90.00
_cell.angle_beta   90.00
_cell.angle_gamma   90.00
#
_symmetry.space_group_name_H-M   'P 1'
#
loop_
_entity.id
_entity.type
_entity.pdbx_description
1 polymer ?
#
loop_
_entity_poly.entity_id
_entity_poly.type
_entity_poly.pdbx_seq_one_letter_code
_entity_poly.pdbx_strand_id
1 'polypeptide(L)'
;MVYNPLRYAWKLHEQYVRQWGSTRRRVLLLGMNPGPWGMAQTGVPFGEVAMVRDFMGLSGAVQRPDPEHPKRPVLGLETTRSEVSGRRLWGYFQERFGSAEGFFAEHFVVNYCPLVFMEESARNRTPDKLPAAETAPLFAACDARLRRLVDLYQPQWVVGVGGFARKKLDALYGKKAPKGGGHRPARIGTVLHPSPASPAANRGWAEAAEKQMVAQGIWE
;
A
#
# COMPACT_ATOMS: atom_id res chain seq x y z
N MET A 1 20.83 -1.77 0.53
CA MET A 1 20.20 -2.65 1.55
C MET A 1 18.74 -2.86 1.23
N VAL A 2 18.18 -4.04 1.54
CA VAL A 2 16.79 -4.41 1.23
C VAL A 2 16.09 -4.95 2.48
N TYR A 3 14.92 -4.42 2.81
CA TYR A 3 14.05 -4.98 3.85
C TYR A 3 12.82 -5.65 3.23
N ASN A 4 12.35 -6.72 3.86
CA ASN A 4 11.09 -7.38 3.54
C ASN A 4 10.20 -7.51 4.79
N PRO A 5 9.26 -6.57 5.01
CA PRO A 5 8.36 -6.60 6.16
C PRO A 5 7.46 -7.84 6.19
N LEU A 6 7.21 -8.48 5.05
CA LEU A 6 6.43 -9.72 5.02
C LEU A 6 7.20 -10.92 5.59
N ARG A 7 8.48 -10.75 5.97
CA ARG A 7 9.23 -11.73 6.76
C ARG A 7 9.21 -11.36 8.24
N TYR A 8 9.80 -10.23 8.60
CA TYR A 8 10.03 -9.88 10.00
C TYR A 8 8.79 -9.30 10.72
N ALA A 9 7.84 -8.73 9.98
CA ALA A 9 6.56 -8.22 10.50
C ALA A 9 5.37 -9.13 10.13
N TRP A 10 5.63 -10.39 9.77
CA TRP A 10 4.61 -11.32 9.26
C TRP A 10 3.43 -11.48 10.21
N LYS A 11 3.65 -11.63 11.52
CA LYS A 11 2.56 -11.83 12.49
C LYS A 11 1.51 -10.71 12.44
N LEU A 12 1.96 -9.47 12.30
CA LEU A 12 1.07 -8.31 12.24
C LEU A 12 0.42 -8.18 10.86
N HIS A 13 1.15 -8.47 9.79
CA HIS A 13 0.59 -8.53 8.44
C HIS A 13 -0.47 -9.63 8.29
N GLU A 14 -0.25 -10.80 8.89
CA GLU A 14 -1.20 -11.91 8.88
C GLU A 14 -2.49 -11.53 9.59
N GLN A 15 -2.42 -10.85 10.74
CA GLN A 15 -3.62 -10.33 11.40
C GLN A 15 -4.39 -9.37 10.49
N TYR A 16 -3.69 -8.42 9.85
CA TYR A 16 -4.31 -7.51 8.87
C TYR A 16 -5.05 -8.26 7.77
N VAL A 17 -4.45 -9.30 7.18
CA VAL A 17 -5.08 -10.09 6.12
C VAL A 17 -6.24 -10.93 6.66
N ARG A 18 -6.08 -11.59 7.81
CA ARG A 18 -7.13 -12.46 8.38
C ARG A 18 -8.35 -11.67 8.82
N GLN A 19 -8.15 -10.53 9.47
CA GLN A 19 -9.23 -9.71 10.00
C GLN A 19 -9.91 -8.90 8.90
N TRP A 20 -9.13 -8.32 7.97
CA TRP A 20 -9.64 -7.32 7.04
C TRP A 20 -9.62 -7.71 5.56
N GLY A 21 -8.93 -8.80 5.20
CA GLY A 21 -8.66 -9.19 3.82
C GLY A 21 -9.04 -10.64 3.48
N SER A 22 -9.96 -11.26 4.23
CA SER A 22 -10.33 -12.67 4.08
C SER A 22 -11.45 -12.94 3.06
N THR A 23 -12.09 -11.90 2.52
CA THR A 23 -13.18 -12.02 1.54
C THR A 23 -12.96 -11.11 0.33
N ARG A 24 -13.82 -11.24 -0.69
CA ARG A 24 -13.82 -10.37 -1.87
C ARG A 24 -14.01 -8.89 -1.49
N ARG A 25 -13.51 -7.98 -2.34
CA ARG A 25 -13.51 -6.54 -2.07
C ARG A 25 -13.93 -5.78 -3.31
N ARG A 26 -14.91 -4.88 -3.21
CA ARG A 26 -15.37 -4.07 -4.34
C ARG A 26 -14.24 -3.18 -4.87
N VAL A 27 -13.44 -2.61 -3.98
CA VAL A 27 -12.35 -1.68 -4.30
C VAL A 27 -11.02 -2.18 -3.70
N LEU A 28 -10.02 -2.38 -4.56
CA LEU A 28 -8.65 -2.70 -4.14
C LEU A 28 -7.73 -1.50 -4.40
N LEU A 29 -7.25 -0.85 -3.34
CA LEU A 29 -6.27 0.22 -3.44
C LEU A 29 -4.85 -0.33 -3.48
N LEU A 30 -4.03 0.21 -4.39
CA LEU A 30 -2.67 -0.24 -4.65
C LEU A 30 -1.66 0.88 -4.37
N GLY A 31 -0.85 0.71 -3.33
CA GLY A 31 0.36 1.51 -3.09
C GLY A 31 1.57 0.98 -3.87
N MET A 32 2.66 1.75 -3.87
CA MET A 32 3.91 1.36 -4.54
C MET A 32 4.70 0.33 -3.74
N ASN A 33 5.25 0.75 -2.61
CA ASN A 33 6.06 -0.08 -1.71
C ASN A 33 6.09 0.53 -0.29
N PRO A 34 6.54 -0.20 0.74
CA PRO A 34 6.54 0.29 2.11
C PRO A 34 7.37 1.57 2.27
N GLY A 35 6.86 2.53 3.03
CA GLY A 35 7.67 3.60 3.59
C GLY A 35 8.38 3.16 4.88
N PRO A 36 9.48 3.84 5.26
CA PRO A 36 10.37 3.40 6.34
C PRO A 36 9.77 3.48 7.75
N TRP A 37 8.69 4.26 7.93
CA TRP A 37 8.07 4.50 9.24
C TRP A 37 6.62 4.01 9.31
N GLY A 38 6.07 3.47 8.22
CA GLY A 38 4.76 2.84 8.18
C GLY A 38 4.90 1.33 8.03
N MET A 39 4.61 0.81 6.83
CA MET A 39 4.63 -0.65 6.56
C MET A 39 5.99 -1.32 6.87
N ALA A 40 7.12 -0.61 6.78
CA ALA A 40 8.41 -1.18 7.20
C ALA A 40 8.49 -1.47 8.71
N GLN A 41 7.68 -0.79 9.51
CA GLN A 41 7.59 -0.98 10.96
C GLN A 41 6.44 -1.92 11.33
N THR A 42 5.32 -1.89 10.59
CA THR A 42 4.07 -2.55 11.00
C THR A 42 3.66 -3.73 10.12
N GLY A 43 4.27 -3.90 8.95
CA GLY A 43 3.81 -4.90 7.97
C GLY A 43 2.47 -4.57 7.31
N VAL A 44 1.79 -3.49 7.69
CA VAL A 44 0.49 -3.07 7.12
C VAL A 44 0.71 -1.99 6.06
N PRO A 45 0.12 -2.08 4.84
CA PRO A 45 0.25 -1.05 3.81
C PRO A 45 -0.15 0.35 4.33
N PHE A 46 0.68 1.36 4.04
CA PHE A 46 0.50 2.71 4.60
C PHE A 46 0.39 2.71 6.15
N GLY A 47 0.90 1.68 6.82
CA GLY A 47 0.57 1.36 8.21
C GLY A 47 1.30 2.23 9.21
N GLU A 48 0.84 3.48 9.35
CA GLU A 48 1.21 4.34 10.46
C GLU A 48 0.72 3.72 11.78
N VAL A 49 1.55 3.79 12.82
CA VAL A 49 1.38 3.00 14.05
C VAL A 49 0.04 3.23 14.75
N ALA A 50 -0.38 4.48 14.93
CA ALA A 50 -1.63 4.77 15.62
C ALA A 50 -2.82 4.26 14.79
N MET A 51 -2.75 4.36 13.48
CA MET A 51 -3.81 3.82 12.60
C MET A 51 -3.85 2.29 12.61
N VAL A 52 -2.69 1.63 12.67
CA VAL A 52 -2.62 0.16 12.77
C VAL A 52 -3.14 -0.31 14.13
N ARG A 53 -2.74 0.34 15.22
CA ARG A 53 -3.09 -0.07 16.59
C ARG A 53 -4.51 0.35 16.97
N ASP A 54 -4.83 1.64 16.84
CA ASP A 54 -6.03 2.23 17.43
C ASP A 54 -7.23 2.17 16.48
N PHE A 55 -7.01 2.36 15.18
CA PHE A 55 -8.09 2.29 14.19
C PHE A 55 -8.36 0.86 13.70
N MET A 56 -7.32 0.09 13.36
CA MET A 56 -7.48 -1.29 12.87
C MET A 56 -7.48 -2.36 13.97
N GLY A 57 -7.14 -2.00 15.22
CA GLY A 57 -7.11 -2.93 16.35
C GLY A 57 -5.99 -3.98 16.28
N LEU A 58 -4.93 -3.74 15.52
CA LEU A 58 -3.87 -4.72 15.29
C LEU A 58 -2.73 -4.53 16.30
N SER A 59 -2.22 -5.65 16.83
CA SER A 59 -1.13 -5.61 17.82
C SER A 59 -0.19 -6.81 17.70
N GLY A 60 1.02 -6.67 18.22
CA GLY A 60 1.96 -7.77 18.30
C GLY A 60 3.41 -7.39 18.03
N ALA A 61 4.30 -8.35 18.27
CA ALA A 61 5.73 -8.16 18.08
C ALA A 61 6.12 -8.14 16.60
N VAL A 62 7.05 -7.25 16.27
CA VAL A 62 7.71 -7.18 14.97
C VAL A 62 9.19 -7.49 15.18
N GLN A 63 9.72 -8.43 14.40
CA GLN A 63 11.13 -8.79 14.43
C GLN A 63 11.97 -7.76 13.67
N ARG A 64 13.28 -7.80 13.85
CA ARG A 64 14.21 -6.95 13.11
C ARG A 64 14.65 -7.60 11.80
N PRO A 65 14.90 -6.82 10.74
CA PRO A 65 15.56 -7.32 9.54
C PRO A 65 17.03 -7.67 9.85
N ASP A 66 17.58 -8.61 9.10
CA ASP A 66 19.01 -8.92 9.13
C ASP A 66 19.55 -8.89 7.68
N PRO A 67 20.45 -7.96 7.33
CA PRO A 67 21.03 -6.91 8.17
C PRO A 67 20.07 -5.73 8.42
N GLU A 68 20.30 -4.98 9.50
CA GLU A 68 19.59 -3.74 9.83
C GLU A 68 20.51 -2.51 9.65
N HIS A 69 20.02 -1.49 8.95
CA HIS A 69 20.70 -0.21 8.82
C HIS A 69 20.54 0.60 10.12
N PRO A 70 21.63 1.09 10.76
CA PRO A 70 21.57 1.84 12.02
C PRO A 70 20.66 3.08 12.01
N LYS A 71 20.62 3.81 10.88
CA LYS A 71 19.72 4.98 10.67
C LYS A 71 18.27 4.62 10.30
N ARG A 72 17.92 3.35 10.16
CA ARG A 72 16.57 2.85 9.83
C ARG A 72 16.26 1.60 10.68
N PRO A 73 16.24 1.73 12.01
CA PRO A 73 15.87 0.63 12.88
C PRO A 73 14.39 0.28 12.69
N VAL A 74 14.07 -1.00 12.81
CA VAL A 74 12.72 -1.52 12.91
C VAL A 74 12.38 -1.70 14.38
N LEU A 75 11.55 -0.79 14.88
CA LEU A 75 11.10 -0.72 16.28
C LEU A 75 9.68 -1.29 16.43
N GLY A 76 9.05 -1.74 15.34
CA GLY A 76 7.69 -2.27 15.39
C GLY A 76 6.68 -1.18 15.72
N LEU A 77 5.71 -1.52 16.57
CA LEU A 77 4.70 -0.57 17.06
C LEU A 77 5.24 0.43 18.08
N GLU A 78 6.50 0.30 18.53
CA GLU A 78 7.15 1.21 19.47
C GLU A 78 7.89 2.38 18.77
N THR A 79 7.83 2.47 17.44
CA THR A 79 8.39 3.62 16.74
C THR A 79 7.65 4.90 17.14
N THR A 80 8.41 5.92 17.55
CA THR A 80 7.85 7.26 17.83
C THR A 80 7.66 8.10 16.57
N ARG A 81 8.15 7.63 15.42
CA ARG A 81 7.98 8.31 14.13
C ARG A 81 6.65 7.95 13.49
N SER A 82 5.87 8.98 13.16
CA SER A 82 4.62 8.85 12.40
C SER A 82 4.89 8.98 10.90
N GLU A 83 4.42 8.01 10.11
CA GLU A 83 4.47 8.09 8.65
C GLU A 83 3.35 8.99 8.11
N VAL A 84 3.72 10.19 7.66
CA VAL A 84 2.77 11.21 7.16
C VAL A 84 1.83 10.68 6.08
N SER A 85 2.34 9.87 5.15
CA SER A 85 1.54 9.26 4.07
C SER A 85 0.45 8.34 4.63
N GLY A 86 0.83 7.50 5.59
CA GLY A 86 -0.08 6.57 6.25
C GLY A 86 -1.11 7.26 7.11
N ARG A 87 -0.67 8.24 7.92
CA ARG A 87 -1.55 9.05 8.77
C ARG A 87 -2.61 9.77 7.95
N ARG A 88 -2.22 10.41 6.83
CA ARG A 88 -3.17 11.10 5.94
C ARG A 88 -4.19 10.13 5.34
N LEU A 89 -3.73 8.99 4.85
CA LEU A 89 -4.60 8.01 4.18
C LEU A 89 -5.58 7.36 5.14
N TRP A 90 -5.08 6.76 6.21
CA TRP A 90 -5.93 6.05 7.16
C TRP A 90 -6.72 6.98 8.05
N GLY A 91 -6.18 8.14 8.42
CA GLY A 91 -6.92 9.15 9.18
C GLY A 91 -8.14 9.65 8.42
N TYR A 92 -7.99 9.92 7.11
CA TYR A 92 -9.14 10.29 6.28
C TYR A 92 -10.13 9.13 6.10
N PHE A 93 -9.67 7.88 5.99
CA PHE A 93 -10.58 6.74 5.94
C PHE A 93 -11.32 6.55 7.26
N GLN A 94 -10.68 6.78 8.40
CA GLN A 94 -11.34 6.80 9.70
C GLN A 94 -12.44 7.86 9.75
N GLU A 95 -12.15 9.09 9.30
CA GLU A 95 -13.13 10.18 9.25
C GLU A 95 -14.32 9.85 8.32
N ARG A 96 -14.03 9.36 7.10
CA ARG A 96 -15.07 9.09 6.10
C ARG A 96 -15.95 7.89 6.44
N PHE A 97 -15.36 6.80 6.92
CA PHE A 97 -16.07 5.52 7.10
C PHE A 97 -16.48 5.26 8.55
N GLY A 98 -16.04 6.09 9.50
CA GLY A 98 -16.37 6.00 10.93
C GLY A 98 -15.68 4.85 11.68
N SER A 99 -15.49 3.69 11.05
CA SER A 99 -14.81 2.53 11.62
C SER A 99 -13.99 1.76 10.59
N ALA A 100 -13.09 0.89 11.07
CA ALA A 100 -12.34 -0.02 10.21
C ALA A 100 -13.28 -0.97 9.47
N GLU A 101 -14.30 -1.50 10.13
CA GLU A 101 -15.34 -2.34 9.53
C GLU A 101 -16.04 -1.63 8.38
N GLY A 102 -16.38 -0.35 8.55
CA GLY A 102 -17.01 0.48 7.51
C GLY A 102 -16.13 0.60 6.27
N PHE A 103 -14.83 0.81 6.44
CA PHE A 103 -13.88 0.84 5.32
C PHE A 103 -13.73 -0.54 4.67
N PHE A 104 -13.42 -1.56 5.48
CA PHE A 104 -13.06 -2.91 5.02
C PHE A 104 -14.23 -3.73 4.49
N ALA A 105 -15.48 -3.29 4.72
CA ALA A 105 -16.67 -3.87 4.09
C ALA A 105 -16.53 -3.92 2.56
N GLU A 106 -15.98 -2.86 1.96
CA GLU A 106 -15.85 -2.75 0.50
C GLU A 106 -14.42 -2.54 0.00
N HIS A 107 -13.52 -2.04 0.85
CA HIS A 107 -12.19 -1.60 0.47
C HIS A 107 -11.10 -2.50 1.06
N PHE A 108 -9.99 -2.63 0.35
CA PHE A 108 -8.77 -3.21 0.92
C PHE A 108 -7.54 -2.56 0.31
N VAL A 109 -6.44 -2.52 1.07
CA VAL A 109 -5.21 -1.83 0.65
C VAL A 109 -4.08 -2.84 0.55
N VAL A 110 -3.36 -2.82 -0.55
CA VAL A 110 -2.15 -3.63 -0.75
C VAL A 110 -1.04 -2.77 -1.35
N ASN A 111 0.21 -3.17 -1.15
CA ASN A 111 1.33 -2.63 -1.92
C ASN A 111 1.64 -3.52 -3.12
N TYR A 112 2.06 -2.91 -4.22
CA TYR A 112 2.54 -3.60 -5.41
C TYR A 112 3.80 -4.41 -5.10
N CYS A 113 4.84 -3.73 -4.61
CA CYS A 113 6.09 -4.34 -4.17
C CYS A 113 6.14 -4.33 -2.63
N PRO A 114 6.38 -5.47 -1.96
CA PRO A 114 6.49 -5.49 -0.51
C PRO A 114 7.88 -5.06 0.00
N LEU A 115 8.86 -4.83 -0.87
CA LEU A 115 10.25 -4.58 -0.47
C LEU A 115 10.55 -3.09 -0.27
N VAL A 116 11.47 -2.81 0.66
CA VAL A 116 12.04 -1.49 0.89
C VAL A 116 13.48 -1.51 0.42
N PHE A 117 13.88 -0.53 -0.38
CA PHE A 117 15.24 -0.38 -0.84
C PHE A 117 15.82 0.91 -0.26
N MET A 118 17.05 0.83 0.22
CA MET A 118 17.78 1.99 0.70
C MET A 118 19.25 1.92 0.32
N GLU A 119 19.81 3.09 0.06
CA GLU A 119 21.23 3.29 -0.16
C GLU A 119 22.02 3.15 1.15
N GLU A 120 23.33 3.09 1.05
CA GLU A 120 24.25 3.07 2.20
C GLU A 120 24.09 4.28 3.14
N SER A 121 23.61 5.41 2.61
CA SER A 121 23.27 6.59 3.41
C SER A 121 21.95 6.48 4.18
N ALA A 122 21.25 5.34 4.07
CA ALA A 122 19.85 5.12 4.47
C ALA A 122 18.81 5.94 3.67
N ARG A 123 19.23 6.59 2.58
CA ARG A 123 18.30 7.26 1.66
C ARG A 123 17.38 6.24 1.02
N ASN A 124 16.07 6.49 1.06
CA ASN A 124 15.08 5.62 0.45
C ASN A 124 15.25 5.62 -1.08
N ARG A 125 15.26 4.43 -1.68
CA ARG A 125 15.28 4.23 -3.13
C ARG A 125 13.99 3.54 -3.54
N THR A 126 13.21 4.17 -4.39
CA THR A 126 11.94 3.61 -4.86
C THR A 126 12.19 2.57 -5.96
N PRO A 127 11.29 1.59 -6.17
CA PRO A 127 11.52 0.53 -7.15
C PRO A 127 11.81 1.04 -8.57
N ASP A 128 11.19 2.15 -8.98
CA ASP A 128 11.42 2.80 -10.29
C ASP A 128 12.81 3.42 -10.45
N LYS A 129 13.57 3.56 -9.36
CA LYS A 129 14.93 4.12 -9.36
C LYS A 129 16.03 3.06 -9.31
N LEU A 130 15.67 1.78 -9.28
CA LEU A 130 16.64 0.69 -9.35
C LEU A 130 17.12 0.49 -10.80
N PRO A 131 18.31 -0.10 -11.03
CA PRO A 131 18.79 -0.42 -12.37
C PRO A 131 17.83 -1.33 -13.15
N ALA A 132 17.82 -1.24 -14.48
CA ALA A 132 16.92 -2.04 -15.33
C ALA A 132 17.06 -3.55 -15.08
N ALA A 133 18.29 -4.04 -14.90
CA ALA A 133 18.59 -5.45 -14.62
C ALA A 133 17.97 -5.95 -13.30
N GLU A 134 17.79 -5.07 -12.31
CA GLU A 134 17.16 -5.42 -11.03
C GLU A 134 15.63 -5.25 -11.07
N THR A 135 15.16 -4.18 -11.73
CA THR A 135 13.72 -3.88 -11.82
C THR A 135 12.95 -4.89 -12.66
N ALA A 136 13.55 -5.44 -13.73
CA ALA A 136 12.89 -6.41 -14.60
C ALA A 136 12.39 -7.66 -13.84
N PRO A 137 13.24 -8.42 -13.13
CA PRO A 137 12.78 -9.58 -12.35
C PRO A 137 11.89 -9.18 -11.17
N LEU A 138 12.18 -8.04 -10.52
CA LEU A 138 11.36 -7.53 -9.41
C LEU A 138 9.91 -7.26 -9.85
N PHE A 139 9.74 -6.55 -10.97
CA PHE A 139 8.43 -6.19 -11.49
C PHE A 139 7.69 -7.39 -12.05
N ALA A 140 8.38 -8.35 -12.68
CA ALA A 140 7.75 -9.60 -13.09
C ALA A 140 7.13 -10.34 -11.89
N ALA A 141 7.86 -10.42 -10.77
CA ALA A 141 7.35 -11.05 -9.53
C ALA A 141 6.18 -10.27 -8.91
N CYS A 142 6.29 -8.93 -8.85
CA CYS A 142 5.23 -8.09 -8.30
C CYS A 142 3.96 -8.10 -9.18
N ASP A 143 4.11 -8.13 -10.50
CA ASP A 143 3.01 -8.24 -11.46
C ASP A 143 2.28 -9.59 -11.29
N ALA A 144 3.02 -10.69 -11.18
CA ALA A 144 2.45 -12.01 -10.93
C ALA A 144 1.67 -12.05 -9.59
N ARG A 145 2.23 -11.45 -8.53
CA ARG A 145 1.54 -11.33 -7.24
C ARG A 145 0.28 -10.48 -7.35
N LEU A 146 0.33 -9.34 -8.04
CA LEU A 146 -0.83 -8.45 -8.21
C LEU A 146 -1.95 -9.13 -8.99
N ARG A 147 -1.65 -9.93 -10.02
CA ARG A 147 -2.65 -10.76 -10.70
C ARG A 147 -3.35 -11.71 -9.75
N ARG A 148 -2.58 -12.45 -8.93
CA ARG A 148 -3.15 -13.34 -7.91
C ARG A 148 -4.03 -12.59 -6.91
N LEU A 149 -3.63 -11.40 -6.46
CA LEU A 149 -4.45 -10.62 -5.54
C LEU A 149 -5.76 -10.16 -6.19
N VAL A 150 -5.72 -9.71 -7.45
CA VAL A 150 -6.93 -9.34 -8.20
C VAL A 150 -7.83 -10.54 -8.44
N ASP A 151 -7.26 -11.72 -8.72
CA ASP A 151 -8.01 -12.97 -8.83
C ASP A 151 -8.64 -13.41 -7.51
N LEU A 152 -7.96 -13.21 -6.38
CA LEU A 152 -8.50 -13.57 -5.06
C LEU A 152 -9.62 -12.62 -4.63
N TYR A 153 -9.39 -11.32 -4.75
CA TYR A 153 -10.31 -10.30 -4.26
C TYR A 153 -11.47 -10.01 -5.21
N GLN A 154 -11.36 -10.40 -6.48
CA GLN A 154 -12.36 -10.19 -7.53
C GLN A 154 -12.91 -8.73 -7.56
N PRO A 155 -12.05 -7.68 -7.53
CA PRO A 155 -12.55 -6.33 -7.35
C PRO A 155 -13.24 -5.78 -8.58
N GLN A 156 -14.25 -4.93 -8.36
CA GLN A 156 -14.83 -4.12 -9.42
C GLN A 156 -13.86 -2.99 -9.82
N TRP A 157 -13.20 -2.40 -8.82
CA TRP A 157 -12.26 -1.31 -8.96
C TRP A 157 -10.88 -1.68 -8.46
N VAL A 158 -9.86 -1.43 -9.27
CA VAL A 158 -8.47 -1.32 -8.81
C VAL A 158 -8.04 0.13 -8.87
N VAL A 159 -7.54 0.67 -7.76
CA VAL A 159 -7.27 2.11 -7.62
C VAL A 159 -5.80 2.31 -7.29
N GLY A 160 -5.05 2.93 -8.21
CA GLY A 160 -3.65 3.27 -7.97
C GLY A 160 -3.52 4.46 -7.03
N VAL A 161 -2.82 4.30 -5.90
CA VAL A 161 -2.44 5.41 -5.02
C VAL A 161 -1.16 6.04 -5.59
N GLY A 162 -1.34 7.05 -6.44
CA GLY A 162 -0.27 7.73 -7.17
C GLY A 162 0.04 7.13 -8.55
N GLY A 163 0.83 7.89 -9.32
CA GLY A 163 1.08 7.62 -10.74
C GLY A 163 1.82 6.31 -11.03
N PHE A 164 2.74 5.88 -10.15
CA PHE A 164 3.43 4.60 -10.33
C PHE A 164 2.45 3.43 -10.29
N ALA A 165 1.62 3.36 -9.24
CA ALA A 165 0.65 2.30 -9.07
C ALA A 165 -0.37 2.29 -10.22
N ARG A 166 -0.83 3.48 -10.63
CA ARG A 166 -1.71 3.61 -11.80
C ARG A 166 -1.09 3.04 -13.08
N LYS A 167 0.17 3.39 -13.39
CA LYS A 167 0.88 2.84 -14.56
C LYS A 167 0.99 1.32 -14.53
N LYS A 168 1.23 0.72 -13.36
CA LYS A 168 1.24 -0.75 -13.20
C LYS A 168 -0.13 -1.36 -13.47
N LEU A 169 -1.20 -0.75 -12.96
CA LEU A 169 -2.56 -1.20 -13.24
C LEU A 169 -2.91 -1.09 -14.73
N ASP A 170 -2.56 0.02 -15.40
CA ASP A 170 -2.82 0.19 -16.83
C ASP A 170 -2.05 -0.85 -17.68
N ALA A 171 -0.81 -1.16 -17.31
CA ALA A 171 0.00 -2.17 -18.01
C ALA A 171 -0.59 -3.59 -17.90
N LEU A 172 -1.20 -3.92 -16.75
CA LEU A 172 -1.75 -5.26 -16.49
C LEU A 172 -3.21 -5.42 -16.89
N TYR A 173 -4.02 -4.36 -16.80
CA TYR A 173 -5.47 -4.43 -16.95
C TYR A 173 -6.06 -3.41 -17.91
N GLY A 174 -5.29 -2.42 -18.36
CA GLY A 174 -5.76 -1.39 -19.28
C GLY A 174 -6.20 -1.93 -20.64
N LYS A 175 -6.74 -1.05 -21.48
CA LYS A 175 -7.34 -1.43 -22.79
C LYS A 175 -6.39 -2.22 -23.70
N LYS A 176 -5.08 -1.95 -23.61
CA LYS A 176 -4.01 -2.60 -24.39
C LYS A 176 -3.32 -3.74 -23.65
N ALA A 177 -3.68 -4.01 -22.40
CA ALA A 177 -3.02 -5.03 -21.62
C ALA A 177 -3.34 -6.43 -22.18
N PRO A 178 -2.40 -7.38 -22.11
CA PRO A 178 -2.64 -8.75 -22.54
C PRO A 178 -3.92 -9.32 -21.92
N LYS A 179 -4.74 -9.96 -22.75
CA LYS A 179 -5.87 -10.75 -22.26
C LYS A 179 -5.31 -12.09 -21.80
N GLY A 180 -5.24 -12.28 -20.49
CA GLY A 180 -4.96 -13.56 -19.85
C GLY A 180 -6.22 -14.15 -19.23
N GLY A 181 -6.11 -15.39 -18.74
CA GLY A 181 -7.12 -15.96 -17.84
C GLY A 181 -7.11 -15.26 -16.47
N GLY A 182 -8.19 -15.41 -15.72
CA GLY A 182 -8.39 -14.79 -14.41
C GLY A 182 -9.39 -13.65 -14.42
N HIS A 183 -9.62 -13.07 -13.25
CA HIS A 183 -10.50 -11.92 -13.08
C HIS A 183 -9.89 -10.67 -13.65
N ARG A 184 -10.71 -9.88 -14.32
CA ARG A 184 -10.35 -8.53 -14.74
C ARG A 184 -11.24 -7.55 -14.00
N PRO A 185 -10.65 -6.55 -13.33
CA PRO A 185 -11.45 -5.52 -12.70
C PRO A 185 -12.22 -4.77 -13.78
N ALA A 186 -13.46 -4.40 -13.47
CA ALA A 186 -14.32 -3.67 -14.39
C ALA A 186 -13.73 -2.29 -14.72
N ARG A 187 -13.05 -1.66 -13.74
CA ARG A 187 -12.57 -0.28 -13.85
C ARG A 187 -11.23 -0.07 -13.14
N ILE A 188 -10.43 0.84 -13.69
CA ILE A 188 -9.12 1.27 -13.14
C ILE A 188 -9.23 2.73 -12.73
N GLY A 189 -9.06 2.98 -11.43
CA GLY A 189 -9.05 4.30 -10.84
C GLY A 189 -7.64 4.79 -10.48
N THR A 190 -7.56 6.04 -10.07
CA THR A 190 -6.36 6.62 -9.46
C THR A 190 -6.76 7.59 -8.35
N VAL A 191 -5.95 7.67 -7.31
CA VAL A 191 -6.05 8.71 -6.29
C VAL A 191 -4.68 9.33 -6.06
N LEU A 192 -4.65 10.61 -5.70
CA LEU A 192 -3.43 11.34 -5.40
C LEU A 192 -2.65 10.61 -4.30
N HIS A 193 -1.34 10.52 -4.41
CA HIS A 193 -0.52 9.94 -3.34
C HIS A 193 -0.44 10.90 -2.14
N PRO A 194 -0.61 10.43 -0.89
CA PRO A 194 -0.59 11.27 0.33
C PRO A 194 0.78 11.81 0.74
N SER A 195 1.82 11.64 -0.09
CA SER A 195 3.20 11.90 0.32
C SER A 195 3.46 13.40 0.48
N PRO A 196 4.22 13.81 1.51
CA PRO A 196 4.64 15.21 1.65
C PRO A 196 5.54 15.70 0.51
N ALA A 197 6.09 14.79 -0.32
CA ALA A 197 6.82 15.17 -1.52
C ALA A 197 5.92 15.74 -2.64
N SER A 198 4.60 15.62 -2.52
CA SER A 198 3.64 16.19 -3.47
C SER A 198 3.13 17.54 -2.97
N PRO A 199 3.41 18.66 -3.67
CA PRO A 199 2.85 19.96 -3.32
C PRO A 199 1.32 19.97 -3.29
N ALA A 200 0.67 19.19 -4.17
CA ALA A 200 -0.78 19.05 -4.19
C ALA A 200 -1.30 18.38 -2.91
N ALA A 201 -0.62 17.33 -2.41
CA ALA A 201 -1.03 16.65 -1.19
C ALA A 201 -0.89 17.55 0.06
N ASN A 202 0.06 18.49 0.03
CA ASN A 202 0.28 19.43 1.13
C ASN A 202 -0.76 20.55 1.19
N ARG A 203 -1.51 20.81 0.10
CA ARG A 203 -2.59 21.81 0.06
C ARG A 203 -3.95 21.29 0.52
N GLY A 204 -4.06 20.00 0.84
CA GLY A 204 -5.34 19.36 1.20
C GLY A 204 -5.49 18.01 0.51
N TRP A 205 -4.82 16.98 1.04
CA TRP A 205 -4.87 15.65 0.42
C TRP A 205 -6.25 15.01 0.52
N ALA A 206 -6.93 15.11 1.66
CA ALA A 206 -8.23 14.50 1.91
C ALA A 206 -9.30 14.94 0.89
N GLU A 207 -9.50 16.26 0.77
CA GLU A 207 -10.44 16.85 -0.17
C GLU A 207 -10.11 16.48 -1.63
N ALA A 208 -8.83 16.53 -2.00
CA ALA A 208 -8.40 16.15 -3.34
C ALA A 208 -8.64 14.66 -3.63
N ALA A 209 -8.39 13.79 -2.65
CA ALA A 209 -8.63 12.35 -2.75
C ALA A 209 -10.13 12.07 -2.87
N GLU A 210 -10.97 12.68 -2.04
CA GLU A 210 -12.43 12.56 -2.08
C GLU A 210 -13.00 12.94 -3.44
N LYS A 211 -12.66 14.14 -3.91
CA LYS A 211 -13.12 14.64 -5.21
C LYS A 211 -12.73 13.70 -6.34
N GLN A 212 -11.52 13.12 -6.29
CA GLN A 212 -11.09 12.15 -7.29
C GLN A 212 -11.89 10.86 -7.22
N MET A 213 -12.11 10.31 -6.01
CA MET A 213 -12.83 9.06 -5.82
C MET A 213 -14.30 9.18 -6.24
N VAL A 214 -14.95 10.29 -5.91
CA VAL A 214 -16.33 10.61 -6.31
C VAL A 214 -16.42 10.87 -7.82
N ALA A 215 -15.54 11.69 -8.40
CA ALA A 215 -15.58 12.00 -9.84
C ALA A 215 -15.37 10.76 -10.74
N GLN A 216 -14.68 9.73 -10.23
CA GLN A 216 -14.52 8.45 -10.91
C GLN A 216 -15.69 7.49 -10.68
N GLY A 217 -16.62 7.80 -9.78
CA GLY A 217 -17.72 6.91 -9.38
C GLY A 217 -17.24 5.70 -8.58
N ILE A 218 -16.15 5.85 -7.82
CA ILE A 218 -15.67 4.82 -6.89
C ILE A 218 -16.45 4.91 -5.58
N TRP A 219 -16.66 6.15 -5.14
CA TRP A 219 -17.49 6.52 -3.99
C TRP A 219 -18.71 7.30 -4.44
N GLU A 220 -19.75 7.24 -3.60
CA GLU A 220 -20.94 8.09 -3.67
C GLU A 220 -20.75 9.34 -2.80
#